data_AF-A0A1W1C922-F1
#
_entry.id   AF-A0A1W1C922-F1
#
_cell.length_a   1.000
_cell.length_b   1.000
_cell.length_c   1.000
_cell.angle_alpha   90.00
_cell.angle_beta   90.00
_cell.angle_gamma   90.00
#
_symmetry.space_group_name_H-M   'P 1'
#
loop_
_entity.id
_entity.type
_entity.pdbx_description
1 polymer ?
#
loop_
_entity_poly.entity_id
_entity_poly.type
_entity_poly.pdbx_seq_one_letter_code
_entity_poly.pdbx_strand_id
1 'polypeptide(L)' 'MQLQPNYIVDNNNHKIAVQLDIQTYEKITDVLEDYALFKFMDENKDDERLSLKDAKALYTSLKKDS' A
#
# COMPACT_ATOMS: atom_id res chain seq x y z
N MET A 1 16.17 3.02 13.64
CA MET A 1 15.02 2.35 14.29
C MET A 1 15.46 0.94 14.58
N GLN A 2 15.43 0.50 15.84
CA GLN A 2 15.62 -0.91 16.16
C GLN A 2 14.23 -1.55 16.24
N LEU A 3 13.98 -2.53 15.39
CA LEU A 3 12.74 -3.32 15.41
C LEU A 3 12.75 -4.26 16.62
N GLN A 4 11.71 -4.19 17.44
CA GLN A 4 11.54 -5.06 18.62
C GLN A 4 10.24 -5.88 18.48
N PRO A 5 10.18 -6.83 17.52
CA PRO A 5 8.99 -7.64 17.28
C PRO A 5 8.78 -8.68 18.39
N ASN A 6 7.55 -8.80 18.85
CA ASN A 6 7.10 -9.96 19.60
C ASN A 6 6.49 -10.97 18.63
N TYR A 7 6.96 -12.22 18.67
CA TYR A 7 6.43 -13.28 17.81
C TYR A 7 5.37 -14.10 18.53
N ILE A 8 4.24 -14.30 17.87
CA ILE A 8 3.20 -15.23 18.31
C ILE A 8 3.48 -16.57 17.61
N VAL A 9 3.58 -17.65 18.40
CA VAL A 9 3.91 -18.99 17.91
C VAL A 9 2.77 -19.98 18.12
N ASP A 10 2.69 -21.00 17.26
CA ASP A 10 1.79 -22.14 17.42
C ASP A 10 2.36 -23.19 18.41
N ASN A 11 1.62 -24.30 18.60
CA ASN A 11 2.03 -25.40 19.48
C ASN A 11 3.30 -26.13 19.04
N ASN A 12 3.72 -25.96 17.78
CA ASN A 12 4.93 -26.54 17.21
C ASN A 12 6.08 -25.51 17.15
N ASN A 13 5.92 -24.36 17.83
CA ASN A 13 6.88 -23.26 17.86
C ASN A 13 7.11 -22.57 16.49
N HIS A 14 6.14 -22.67 15.57
CA HIS A 14 6.17 -21.90 14.33
C HIS A 14 5.65 -20.50 14.56
N LYS A 15 6.35 -19.49 14.04
CA LYS A 15 5.91 -18.08 14.07
C LYS A 15 4.73 -17.92 13.10
N ILE A 16 3.57 -17.53 13.64
CA ILE A 16 2.33 -17.36 12.86
C ILE A 16 1.88 -15.90 12.77
N ALA A 17 2.35 -15.05 13.69
CA ALA A 17 2.09 -13.62 13.66
C ALA A 17 3.21 -12.84 14.36
N VAL A 18 3.23 -11.53 14.12
CA VAL A 18 4.11 -10.58 14.79
C VAL A 18 3.27 -9.47 15.41
N GLN A 19 3.61 -9.09 16.62
CA GLN A 19 3.10 -7.91 17.29
C GLN A 19 4.20 -6.86 17.33
N LEU A 20 3.87 -5.66 16.89
CA LEU A 20 4.75 -4.48 16.86
C LEU A 20 4.09 -3.36 17.66
N ASP A 21 4.88 -2.41 18.14
CA ASP A 21 4.32 -1.14 18.58
C ASP A 21 3.70 -0.41 17.37
N ILE A 22 2.64 0.36 17.64
CA ILE A 22 1.84 0.97 16.58
C ILE A 22 2.67 1.92 15.71
N GLN A 23 3.60 2.67 16.29
CA GLN A 23 4.45 3.62 15.57
C GLN A 23 5.41 2.91 14.61
N THR A 24 5.96 1.77 15.03
CA THR A 24 6.80 0.92 14.17
C THR A 24 5.99 0.32 13.03
N TYR A 25 4.77 -0.15 13.30
CA TYR A 25 3.88 -0.66 12.25
C TYR A 25 3.56 0.44 11.23
N GLU A 26 3.08 1.59 11.67
CA GLU A 26 2.73 2.73 10.82
C GLU A 26 3.93 3.18 9.97
N LYS A 27 5.12 3.28 10.57
CA LYS A 27 6.31 3.65 9.82
C LYS A 27 6.69 2.63 8.75
N ILE A 28 6.45 1.34 8.98
CA ILE A 28 6.67 0.31 7.95
C ILE A 28 5.63 0.47 6.84
N THR A 29 4.36 0.63 7.18
CA THR A 29 3.29 0.77 6.18
C THR A 29 3.48 2.02 5.33
N ASP A 30 3.76 3.18 5.93
CA ASP A 30 3.95 4.44 5.22
C ASP A 30 5.07 4.32 4.18
N VAL A 31 6.20 3.74 4.56
CA VAL A 31 7.35 3.55 3.66
C VAL A 31 7.00 2.60 2.50
N LEU A 32 6.26 1.53 2.78
CA LEU A 32 5.85 0.57 1.76
C LEU A 32 4.82 1.16 0.81
N GLU A 33 3.84 1.91 1.33
CA GLU A 33 2.81 2.60 0.55
C GLU A 33 3.42 3.68 -0.35
N ASP A 34 4.31 4.53 0.19
CA ASP A 34 5.02 5.54 -0.58
C ASP A 34 5.83 4.93 -1.72
N TYR A 35 6.56 3.84 -1.44
CA TYR A 35 7.34 3.14 -2.45
C TYR A 35 6.46 2.52 -3.53
N ALA A 36 5.38 1.84 -3.14
CA ALA A 36 4.44 1.24 -4.07
C ALA A 36 3.75 2.29 -4.95
N LEU A 37 3.33 3.41 -4.36
CA LEU A 37 2.74 4.54 -5.08
C LEU A 37 3.74 5.13 -6.07
N PHE A 38 4.98 5.38 -5.66
CA PHE A 38 6.02 5.87 -6.56
C PHE A 38 6.25 4.92 -7.73
N LYS A 39 6.34 3.61 -7.48
CA LYS A 39 6.50 2.60 -8.53
C LYS A 39 5.32 2.58 -9.48
N PHE A 40 4.11 2.62 -8.96
CA PHE A 40 2.91 2.71 -9.78
C PHE A 40 2.91 3.97 -10.65
N MET A 41 3.34 5.12 -10.13
CA MET A 41 3.45 6.35 -10.92
C MET A 41 4.56 6.28 -11.98
N ASP A 42 5.73 5.68 -11.68
CA ASP A 42 6.83 5.54 -12.62
C ASP A 42 6.51 4.55 -13.75
N GLU A 43 5.81 3.46 -13.45
CA GLU A 43 5.35 2.47 -14.43
C GLU A 43 4.34 3.06 -15.42
N ASN A 44 3.52 4.01 -14.98
CA ASN A 44 2.49 4.67 -15.81
C ASN A 44 2.91 6.10 -16.22
N LYS A 45 4.20 6.47 -16.12
CA LYS A 45 4.64 7.87 -16.34
C LYS A 45 4.42 8.39 -17.76
N ASP A 46 4.44 7.46 -18.71
CA ASP A 46 4.32 7.73 -20.14
C ASP A 46 2.86 7.58 -20.63
N ASP A 47 1.94 7.23 -19.73
CA ASP A 47 0.52 7.16 -20.03
C ASP A 47 -0.06 8.54 -20.36
N GLU A 48 -1.14 8.53 -21.13
CA GLU A 48 -1.85 9.75 -21.48
C GLU A 48 -2.36 10.47 -20.23
N ARG A 49 -1.97 11.74 -20.09
CA ARG A 49 -2.49 12.62 -19.04
C ARG A 49 -3.80 13.23 -19.49
N LEU A 50 -4.89 12.78 -18.88
CA LEU A 50 -6.22 13.29 -19.15
C LEU A 50 -6.39 14.72 -18.60
N SER A 51 -7.19 15.53 -19.30
CA SER A 51 -7.70 16.77 -18.74
C SER A 51 -8.61 16.47 -17.54
N LEU A 52 -8.80 17.45 -16.65
CA LEU A 52 -9.72 17.29 -15.52
C LEU A 52 -11.15 16.88 -15.96
N LYS A 53 -11.59 17.37 -17.13
CA LYS A 53 -12.91 17.03 -17.70
C LYS A 53 -12.96 15.56 -18.11
N ASP A 54 -11.96 15.11 -18.85
CA ASP A 54 -11.92 13.74 -19.39
C ASP A 54 -11.67 12.71 -18.28
N ALA A 55 -10.82 13.04 -17.30
CA ALA A 55 -10.62 12.23 -16.11
C ALA A 55 -11.92 12.01 -15.32
N LYS A 56 -12.73 13.08 -15.12
CA LYS A 56 -14.04 12.97 -14.45
C LYS A 56 -15.03 12.13 -15.25
N ALA A 57 -15.04 12.27 -16.58
CA ALA A 57 -15.91 11.49 -17.46
C ALA A 57 -15.57 10.00 -17.40
N LEU A 58 -14.28 9.66 -17.54
CA LEU A 58 -13.77 8.29 -17.43
C LEU A 58 -14.06 7.68 -16.05
N TYR A 59 -13.78 8.40 -14.97
CA TYR A 59 -14.04 7.90 -13.62
C TYR A 59 -15.54 7.62 -13.39
N THR A 60 -16.41 8.43 -13.99
CA THR A 60 -17.87 8.24 -13.92
C THR A 60 -18.32 7.01 -14.73
N SER A 61 -17.69 6.71 -15.87
CA SER A 61 -18.03 5.50 -16.64
C SER A 61 -17.59 4.23 -15.91
N LEU A 62 -16.39 4.21 -15.32
CA LEU A 62 -15.89 3.07 -14.55
C LEU A 62 -16.84 2.68 -13.40
N LYS A 63 -17.43 3.68 -12.72
CA LYS A 63 -18.42 3.45 -11.64
C LYS A 63 -19.75 2.87 -12.11
N LYS A 64 -20.11 3.04 -13.38
CA LYS A 64 -21.36 2.49 -13.94
C LYS A 64 -21.21 1.03 -14.34
N ASP A 65 -19.97 0.59 -14.56
CA ASP A 65 -19.63 -0.77 -14.96
C ASP A 65 -19.24 -1.66 -13.75
N SER A 66 -19.37 -1.13 -12.52
CA SER A 66 -19.07 -1.82 -11.24
C SER A 66 -20.34 -2.26 -10.49
#